data_AF-A0A4R4LLP2-F1
#
_entry.id   AF-A0A4R4LLP2-F1
#
_cell.length_a   1.000
_cell.length_b   1.000
_cell.length_c   1.000
_cell.angle_alpha   90.00
_cell.angle_beta   90.00
_cell.angle_gamma   90.00
#
_symmetry.space_group_name_H-M   'P 1'
#
loop_
_entity.id
_entity.type
_entity.pdbx_description
1 polymer ?
#
loop_
_entity_poly.entity_id
_entity_poly.type
_entity_poly.pdbx_seq_one_letter_code
_entity_poly.pdbx_strand_id
1 'polypeptide(L)'
;MRPSDVQRLTVAECVDRYAGMVRAKTSTGALSPKTAEVYVRDVVTFAALAGADRVLDDLTGEDVDEVLLGFAHKPDGRRRGAGGACL
;
A
#
# COMPACT_ATOMS: atom_id res chain seq x y z
N MET A 1 26.20 2.69 -18.35
CA MET A 1 24.89 2.95 -17.71
C MET A 1 25.08 4.22 -16.87
N ARG A 2 24.46 5.35 -17.24
CA ARG A 2 24.44 6.51 -16.34
C ARG A 2 23.50 6.18 -15.18
N PRO A 3 23.79 6.58 -13.93
CA PRO A 3 22.80 6.48 -12.85
C PRO A 3 21.53 7.17 -13.34
N SER A 4 20.40 6.47 -13.29
CA SER A 4 19.10 7.07 -13.59
C SER A 4 18.92 8.24 -12.64
N ASP A 5 18.55 9.42 -13.15
CA ASP A 5 18.10 10.50 -12.28
C ASP A 5 16.96 9.95 -11.40
N VAL A 6 17.10 10.10 -10.08
CA VAL A 6 16.10 9.64 -9.13
C VAL A 6 14.85 10.47 -9.36
N GLN A 7 13.78 9.82 -9.80
CA GLN A 7 12.49 10.48 -9.99
C GLN A 7 11.91 10.78 -8.62
N ARG A 8 11.86 12.08 -8.28
CA ARG A 8 11.22 12.56 -7.05
C ARG A 8 9.70 12.46 -7.22
N LEU A 9 9.12 11.42 -6.66
CA LEU A 9 7.69 11.15 -6.73
C LEU A 9 7.05 11.28 -5.35
N THR A 10 5.85 11.80 -5.32
CA THR A 10 5.01 11.80 -4.12
C THR A 10 4.63 10.38 -3.74
N VAL A 11 4.28 10.19 -2.46
CA VAL A 11 3.74 8.93 -1.95
C VAL A 11 2.51 8.51 -2.76
N ALA A 12 1.60 9.45 -3.07
CA ALA A 12 0.41 9.19 -3.88
C ALA A 12 0.76 8.63 -5.28
N GLU A 13 1.68 9.27 -6.00
CA GLU A 13 2.09 8.82 -7.33
C GLU A 13 2.72 7.42 -7.29
N CYS A 14 3.55 7.14 -6.28
CA CYS A 14 4.15 5.83 -6.09
C CYS A 14 3.09 4.76 -5.79
N VAL A 15 2.13 5.08 -4.93
CA VAL A 15 1.00 4.19 -4.58
C VAL A 15 0.16 3.86 -5.80
N ASP A 16 -0.20 4.86 -6.60
CA ASP A 16 -1.00 4.66 -7.82
C ASP A 16 -0.26 3.81 -8.86
N ARG A 17 1.03 4.07 -9.07
CA ARG A 17 1.88 3.27 -9.98
C ARG A 17 1.99 1.82 -9.50
N TYR A 18 2.22 1.61 -8.21
CA TYR A 18 2.31 0.28 -7.62
C TYR A 18 0.97 -0.47 -7.73
N ALA A 19 -0.16 0.18 -7.40
CA ALA A 19 -1.48 -0.40 -7.53
C ALA A 19 -1.81 -0.76 -8.98
N GLY A 20 -1.43 0.09 -9.95
CA GLY A 20 -1.52 -0.19 -11.37
C GLY A 20 -0.73 -1.43 -11.79
N MET A 21 0.53 -1.55 -11.35
CA MET A 21 1.36 -2.75 -11.59
C MET A 21 0.72 -4.00 -10.99
N VAL A 22 0.22 -3.93 -9.76
CA VAL A 22 -0.44 -5.06 -9.08
C VAL A 22 -1.66 -5.53 -9.88
N ARG A 23 -2.53 -4.59 -10.30
CA ARG A 23 -3.71 -4.91 -11.14
C ARG A 23 -3.31 -5.54 -12.48
N ALA A 24 -2.25 -5.04 -13.11
CA ALA A 24 -1.73 -5.63 -14.35
C ALA A 24 -1.26 -7.08 -14.14
N LYS A 25 -0.49 -7.35 -13.07
CA LYS A 25 -0.06 -8.71 -12.70
C LYS A 25 -1.23 -9.63 -12.40
N THR A 26 -2.31 -9.12 -11.80
CA THR A 26 -3.54 -9.89 -11.59
C THR A 26 -4.22 -10.25 -12.89
N SER A 27 -4.31 -9.29 -13.83
CA SER A 27 -4.97 -9.52 -15.12
C SER A 27 -4.29 -10.58 -15.99
N THR A 28 -2.98 -10.76 -15.85
CA THR A 28 -2.22 -11.80 -16.55
C THR A 28 -2.15 -13.13 -15.80
N GLY A 29 -2.79 -13.24 -14.64
CA GLY A 29 -2.73 -14.44 -13.79
C GLY A 29 -1.42 -14.63 -13.02
N ALA A 30 -0.48 -13.68 -13.13
CA ALA A 30 0.79 -13.71 -12.39
C ALA A 30 0.61 -13.45 -10.88
N LEU A 31 -0.54 -12.91 -10.46
CA LEU A 31 -0.89 -12.67 -9.07
C LEU A 31 -2.35 -13.03 -8.81
N SER A 32 -2.64 -13.70 -7.69
CA SER A 32 -4.02 -14.02 -7.33
C SER A 32 -4.82 -12.74 -7.01
N PRO A 33 -6.13 -12.68 -7.33
CA PRO A 33 -6.97 -11.52 -6.99
C PRO A 33 -6.98 -11.20 -5.50
N LYS A 34 -7.04 -12.23 -4.65
CA LYS A 34 -7.02 -12.08 -3.19
C LYS A 34 -5.72 -11.44 -2.69
N THR A 35 -4.58 -11.81 -3.26
CA THR A 35 -3.30 -11.19 -2.90
C THR A 35 -3.25 -9.74 -3.36
N ALA A 36 -3.76 -9.45 -4.57
CA ALA A 36 -3.80 -8.11 -5.13
C ALA A 36 -4.65 -7.15 -4.28
N GLU A 37 -5.82 -7.60 -3.82
CA GLU A 37 -6.68 -6.84 -2.91
C GLU A 37 -5.93 -6.41 -1.65
N VAL A 38 -5.18 -7.32 -1.03
CA VAL A 38 -4.40 -7.03 0.18
C VAL A 38 -3.30 -6.01 -0.12
N TYR A 39 -2.54 -6.21 -1.20
CA TYR A 39 -1.44 -5.31 -1.57
C TYR A 39 -1.94 -3.90 -1.87
N VAL A 40 -3.04 -3.77 -2.62
CA VAL A 40 -3.64 -2.46 -2.94
C VAL A 40 -4.19 -1.80 -1.68
N ARG A 41 -4.89 -2.55 -0.82
CA ARG A 41 -5.43 -2.01 0.44
C ARG A 41 -4.33 -1.50 1.36
N ASP A 42 -3.26 -2.26 1.49
CA ASP A 42 -2.18 -1.94 2.43
C ASP A 42 -1.37 -0.75 1.92
N VAL A 43 -1.07 -0.65 0.62
CA VAL A 43 -0.36 0.51 0.07
C VAL A 43 -1.20 1.80 0.14
N VAL A 44 -2.52 1.72 -0.03
CA VAL A 44 -3.42 2.87 0.15
C VAL A 44 -3.48 3.30 1.61
N THR A 45 -3.44 2.32 2.53
CA THR A 45 -3.34 2.62 3.97
C THR A 45 -2.02 3.30 4.30
N PHE A 46 -0.91 2.83 3.71
CA PHE A 46 0.39 3.46 3.84
C PHE A 46 0.34 4.92 3.39
N ALA A 47 -0.26 5.24 2.24
CA ALA A 47 -0.37 6.63 1.78
C ALA A 47 -1.13 7.53 2.76
N ALA A 48 -2.20 7.01 3.35
CA ALA A 48 -2.98 7.76 4.35
C ALA A 48 -2.20 8.02 5.65
N LEU A 49 -1.30 7.12 6.03
CA LEU A 49 -0.48 7.24 7.24
C LEU A 49 0.79 8.06 7.01
N ALA A 50 1.49 7.84 5.89
CA ALA A 50 2.74 8.49 5.56
C ALA A 50 2.57 9.94 5.08
N GLY A 51 1.38 10.27 4.54
CA GLY A 51 1.09 11.57 3.93
C GLY A 51 1.27 11.54 2.41
N ALA A 52 0.16 11.68 1.68
CA ALA A 52 0.08 11.48 0.24
C ALA A 52 0.97 12.45 -0.57
N ASP A 53 1.08 13.71 -0.14
CA ASP A 53 1.79 14.77 -0.87
C ASP A 53 3.30 14.81 -0.60
N ARG A 54 3.79 14.02 0.36
CA ARG A 54 5.23 13.96 0.66
C ARG A 54 5.96 13.22 -0.44
N VAL A 55 7.20 13.61 -0.74
CA VAL A 55 8.08 12.85 -1.62
C VAL A 55 8.52 11.57 -0.90
N LEU A 56 8.38 10.42 -1.56
CA LEU A 56 8.67 9.11 -0.95
C LEU A 56 10.12 9.00 -0.46
N ASP A 57 11.07 9.52 -1.24
CA ASP A 57 12.51 9.48 -0.92
C ASP A 57 12.89 10.41 0.25
N ASP A 58 12.00 11.29 0.67
CA ASP A 58 12.22 12.19 1.81
C ASP A 58 11.67 11.59 3.11
N LEU A 59 11.07 10.38 3.07
CA LEU A 59 10.66 9.68 4.28
C LEU A 59 11.89 9.17 5.03
N THR A 60 11.94 9.47 6.32
CA THR A 60 12.98 9.01 7.23
C THR A 60 12.61 7.65 7.85
N GLY A 61 13.55 7.03 8.56
CA GLY A 61 13.25 5.82 9.32
C GLY A 61 12.19 6.05 10.42
N GLU A 62 12.22 7.21 11.07
CA GLU A 62 11.23 7.58 12.09
C GLU A 62 9.82 7.70 11.50
N ASP A 63 9.69 8.30 10.30
CA ASP A 63 8.41 8.33 9.58
C ASP A 63 7.85 6.93 9.29
N VAL A 64 8.74 5.98 8.95
CA VAL A 64 8.34 4.60 8.70
C VAL A 64 7.88 3.91 9.99
N ASP A 65 8.57 4.15 11.10
CA ASP A 65 8.18 3.62 12.41
C ASP A 65 6.80 4.14 12.85
N GLU A 66 6.51 5.43 12.66
CA GLU A 66 5.20 6.01 12.92
C GLU A 66 4.09 5.35 12.07
N VAL A 67 4.37 5.11 10.79
CA VAL A 67 3.44 4.40 9.90
C VAL A 67 3.18 2.98 10.39
N LEU A 68 4.22 2.24 10.80
CA LEU A 68 4.08 0.88 11.35
C LEU A 68 3.25 0.88 12.64
N LEU A 69 3.45 1.85 13.52
CA LEU A 69 2.61 2.06 14.70
C LEU A 69 1.16 2.31 14.28
N GLY A 70 0.91 3.15 13.28
CA GLY A 70 -0.42 3.38 12.72
C GLY A 70 -1.08 2.10 12.19
N PHE A 71 -0.33 1.24 11.50
CA PHE A 71 -0.81 -0.07 11.06
C PHE A 71 -1.19 -0.98 12.24
N ALA A 72 -0.38 -1.01 13.31
CA ALA A 72 -0.64 -1.83 14.49
C ALA A 72 -1.92 -1.43 15.24
N HIS A 73 -2.25 -0.13 15.24
CA HIS A 73 -3.47 0.40 15.87
C HIS A 73 -4.72 0.26 14.99
N LYS A 74 -4.58 -0.17 13.73
CA LYS A 74 -5.73 -0.34 12.84
C LYS A 74 -6.60 -1.52 13.31
N PRO A 75 -7.93 -1.34 13.42
CA PRO A 75 -8.81 -2.45 13.78
C PRO A 75 -8.70 -3.58 12.75
N ASP A 76 -8.52 -4.82 13.23
CA ASP A 76 -8.36 -6.00 12.37
C ASP A 76 -9.55 -6.15 11.41
N GLY A 77 -9.31 -5.87 10.13
CA GLY A 77 -10.33 -5.93 9.08
C GLY A 77 -10.90 -7.33 8.85
N ARG A 78 -10.25 -8.38 9.38
CA ARG A 78 -10.77 -9.77 9.33
C ARG A 78 -12.09 -9.93 10.08
N ARG A 79 -12.37 -9.07 11.07
CA ARG A 79 -13.60 -9.17 11.89
C ARG A 79 -14.89 -8.83 11.14
N ARG A 80 -14.83 -8.29 9.93
CA ARG A 80 -16.02 -7.96 9.11
C ARG A 80 -16.56 -9.14 8.27
N GLY A 81 -15.88 -10.29 8.23
CA GLY A 81 -16.30 -11.45 7.45
C GLY A 81 -16.89 -12.63 8.23
N ALA A 82 -16.89 -12.60 9.57
CA ALA A 82 -17.28 -13.73 10.43
C ALA A 82 -18.64 -13.53 11.12
N GLY A 83 -19.60 -12.92 10.41
CA GLY A 83 -20.95 -12.60 10.94
C GLY A 83 -22.09 -13.16 10.09
N GLY A 84 -21.88 -14.24 9.33
CA GLY A 84 -22.90 -14.83 8.47
C GLY A 84 -22.82 -16.35 8.43
N ALA A 85 -23.52 -17.00 9.38
CA ALA A 85 -24.21 -18.30 9.25
C ALA A 85 -24.33 -18.98 10.63
N CYS A 86 -25.33 -18.59 11.40
CA CYS A 86 -26.13 -19.52 12.21
C CYS A 86 -27.39 -18.75 12.63
N LEU A 87 -28.46 -18.92 11.85
CA LEU A 87 -29.89 -18.92 12.22
C LEU A 87 -30.69 -19.20 10.94
#